data_AF-A0A640MFZ3-F1
#
_entry.id   AF-A0A640MFZ3-F1
#
_cell.length_a   1.000
_cell.length_b   1.000
_cell.length_c   1.000
_cell.angle_alpha   90.00
_cell.angle_beta   90.00
_cell.angle_gamma   90.00
#
_symmetry.space_group_name_H-M   'P 1'
#
loop_
_entity.id
_entity.type
_entity.pdbx_description
1 polymer ?
#
loop_
_entity_poly.entity_id
_entity_poly.type
_entity_poly.pdbx_seq_one_letter_code
_entity_poly.pdbx_strand_id
1 'polypeptide(L)'
;MKQKTVTLIGLFFLAILIGVASPTVYAENKEQDNHTFTQPFQNKTISLTGTSVRSTMYFTKIDYWDVKKASFNMTYQITQLKNNQTSDLTVAVNGVKFYSWRPENTTGIQQKTIEIPLELIKETNTLTVEGQIINQAGNDMYNLIETPANWLTMYEGSNVNFQYDLQLPENTIHSFYNHFVGADTIANKHSVILTPENASEKELAAATHALAGAARLITTSEELLPMASLNKEQSAPYQLIIASYDKLPDQYKSQIDSKRVEDQAVLKFFNQPDKHVLVATSKDEDLLVRAGRYLANYEN
;
A
#
# COMPACT_ATOMS: atom_id res chain seq x y z
N MET A 1 53.92 56.45 40.34
CA MET A 1 55.10 55.99 39.56
C MET A 1 54.95 54.48 39.30
N LYS A 2 55.34 54.03 38.11
CA LYS A 2 55.17 52.68 37.53
C LYS A 2 55.72 51.53 38.39
N GLN A 3 55.08 50.35 38.29
CA GLN A 3 55.65 49.00 37.99
C GLN A 3 54.52 47.95 38.19
N LYS A 4 54.01 47.24 37.15
CA LYS A 4 54.45 45.92 36.61
C LYS A 4 54.85 44.95 37.75
N THR A 5 54.34 43.72 37.91
CA THR A 5 54.19 42.62 36.93
C THR A 5 53.43 41.44 37.58
N VAL A 6 52.51 40.82 36.82
CA VAL A 6 52.21 39.37 36.64
C VAL A 6 52.26 38.42 37.85
N THR A 7 51.16 37.69 38.11
CA THR A 7 51.21 36.22 38.32
C THR A 7 49.92 35.56 37.81
N LEU A 8 50.14 34.49 37.05
CA LEU A 8 49.24 33.62 36.30
C LEU A 8 48.61 32.57 37.24
N ILE A 9 47.29 32.41 37.24
CA ILE A 9 46.62 31.20 37.77
C ILE A 9 45.70 30.67 36.68
N GLY A 10 46.06 29.51 36.14
CA GLY A 10 45.30 28.81 35.12
C GLY A 10 44.02 28.22 35.69
N LEU A 11 42.91 28.43 34.97
CA LEU A 11 41.68 27.67 35.14
C LEU A 11 41.47 26.85 33.86
N PHE A 12 41.60 25.53 33.99
CA PHE A 12 41.32 24.57 32.93
C PHE A 12 39.80 24.42 32.82
N PHE A 13 39.18 25.07 31.82
CA PHE A 13 37.77 24.84 31.47
C PHE A 13 37.70 23.70 30.44
N LEU A 14 37.33 22.51 30.91
CA LEU A 14 36.93 21.39 30.06
C LEU A 14 35.45 21.59 29.69
N ALA A 15 35.19 22.20 28.54
CA ALA A 15 33.85 22.30 27.97
C ALA A 15 33.52 20.98 27.26
N ILE A 16 32.74 20.11 27.91
CA ILE A 16 32.12 18.95 27.29
C ILE A 16 30.94 19.47 26.46
N LEU A 17 31.10 19.54 25.14
CA LEU A 17 29.97 19.67 24.21
C LEU A 17 29.23 18.34 24.16
N ILE A 18 28.14 18.22 24.94
CA ILE A 18 27.14 17.18 24.73
C ILE A 18 26.18 17.70 23.66
N GLY A 19 26.40 17.27 22.42
CA GLY A 19 25.40 17.40 21.36
C GLY A 19 24.21 16.51 21.69
N VAL A 20 23.21 17.08 22.36
CA VAL A 20 21.87 16.48 22.45
C VAL A 20 21.23 16.58 21.07
N ALA A 21 21.33 15.51 20.30
CA ALA A 21 20.39 15.27 19.22
C ALA A 21 19.03 15.03 19.87
N SER A 22 18.16 16.05 19.84
CA SER A 22 16.77 15.88 20.22
C SER A 22 16.11 14.94 19.21
N PRO A 23 15.53 13.80 19.63
CA PRO A 23 14.63 13.06 18.75
C PRO A 23 13.43 13.97 18.45
N THR A 24 13.21 14.25 17.17
CA THR A 24 11.96 14.85 16.71
C THR A 24 10.84 13.86 16.98
N VAL A 25 10.06 14.10 18.03
CA VAL A 25 8.81 13.39 18.28
C VAL A 25 7.76 14.09 17.42
N TYR A 26 7.29 13.42 16.38
CA TYR A 26 6.14 13.87 15.60
C TYR A 26 4.88 13.72 16.44
N ALA A 27 3.98 14.70 16.38
CA ALA A 27 2.67 14.61 17.02
C ALA A 27 1.83 13.52 16.33
N GLU A 28 1.10 12.74 17.13
CA GLU A 28 0.14 11.72 16.69
C GLU A 28 -0.94 12.39 15.83
N ASN A 29 -0.87 12.21 14.51
CA ASN A 29 -1.84 12.76 13.56
C ASN A 29 -2.92 11.71 13.29
N LYS A 30 -4.19 12.15 13.23
CA LYS A 30 -5.35 11.27 12.90
C LYS A 30 -5.22 10.53 11.56
N GLU A 31 -4.35 11.01 10.66
CA GLU A 31 -4.02 10.34 9.41
C GLU A 31 -3.23 9.05 9.63
N GLN A 32 -2.60 8.84 10.79
CA GLN A 32 -1.69 7.72 10.99
C GLN A 32 -2.37 6.47 11.56
N ASP A 33 -3.39 6.61 12.39
CA ASP A 33 -3.76 5.49 13.27
C ASP A 33 -4.99 4.70 12.79
N ASN A 34 -4.93 3.38 13.03
CA ASN A 34 -6.08 2.47 13.00
C ASN A 34 -6.82 2.42 11.66
N HIS A 35 -6.05 2.33 10.57
CA HIS A 35 -6.58 2.09 9.24
C HIS A 35 -6.90 0.62 9.02
N THR A 36 -7.83 0.36 8.10
CA THR A 36 -8.13 -1.00 7.66
C THR A 36 -8.21 -1.06 6.14
N PHE A 37 -7.68 -2.14 5.56
CA PHE A 37 -7.78 -2.40 4.13
C PHE A 37 -8.13 -3.86 3.89
N THR A 38 -9.12 -4.10 3.03
CA THR A 38 -9.54 -5.45 2.64
C THR A 38 -9.07 -5.71 1.22
N GLN A 39 -8.10 -6.61 1.08
CA GLN A 39 -7.59 -7.04 -0.21
C GLN A 39 -8.32 -8.30 -0.67
N PRO A 40 -9.21 -8.21 -1.68
CA PRO A 40 -9.84 -9.40 -2.25
C PRO A 40 -8.80 -10.21 -3.04
N PHE A 41 -8.98 -11.53 -3.07
CA PHE A 41 -8.20 -12.36 -3.99
C PHE A 41 -8.73 -12.23 -5.42
N GLN A 42 -7.82 -12.26 -6.39
CA GLN A 42 -8.16 -12.23 -7.83
C GLN A 42 -8.86 -13.50 -8.31
N ASN A 43 -8.75 -14.59 -7.53
CA ASN A 43 -9.36 -15.85 -7.87
C ASN A 43 -10.88 -15.76 -7.71
N LYS A 44 -11.61 -16.12 -8.77
CA LYS A 44 -13.07 -16.37 -8.70
C LYS A 44 -13.36 -17.61 -7.86
N THR A 45 -14.65 -17.94 -7.72
CA THR A 45 -15.07 -19.20 -7.12
C THR A 45 -14.36 -20.40 -7.76
N ILE A 46 -13.66 -21.21 -6.96
CA ILE A 46 -12.92 -22.42 -7.38
C ILE A 46 -13.50 -23.62 -6.66
N SER A 47 -13.79 -24.70 -7.39
CA SER A 47 -14.14 -26.00 -6.82
C SER A 47 -13.01 -26.99 -7.05
N LEU A 48 -12.53 -27.58 -5.96
CA LEU A 48 -11.46 -28.58 -5.92
C LEU A 48 -12.11 -29.93 -5.64
N THR A 49 -11.79 -30.95 -6.43
CA THR A 49 -12.30 -32.31 -6.27
C THR A 49 -11.17 -33.28 -5.95
N GLY A 50 -11.52 -34.40 -5.31
CA GLY A 50 -10.56 -35.41 -4.87
C GLY A 50 -10.28 -35.35 -3.38
N THR A 51 -9.44 -36.28 -2.93
CA THR A 51 -9.13 -36.46 -1.50
C THR A 51 -8.11 -35.45 -0.99
N SER A 52 -7.24 -34.93 -1.84
CA SER A 52 -6.27 -33.89 -1.51
C SER A 52 -6.61 -32.64 -2.29
N VAL A 53 -6.91 -31.56 -1.57
CA VAL A 53 -7.25 -30.27 -2.17
C VAL A 53 -6.15 -29.26 -1.85
N ARG A 54 -5.77 -28.43 -2.82
CA ARG A 54 -4.82 -27.34 -2.65
C ARG A 54 -5.22 -26.16 -3.52
N SER A 55 -5.26 -24.98 -2.91
CA SER A 55 -5.44 -23.70 -3.59
C SER A 55 -4.38 -22.72 -3.12
N THR A 56 -3.81 -21.96 -4.05
CA THR A 56 -2.84 -20.90 -3.76
C THR A 56 -3.38 -19.57 -4.27
N MET A 57 -3.28 -18.57 -3.41
CA MET A 57 -3.73 -17.20 -3.64
C MET A 57 -2.57 -16.26 -3.31
N TYR A 58 -2.66 -15.03 -3.78
CA TYR A 58 -1.61 -14.02 -3.62
C TYR A 58 -2.17 -12.77 -2.97
N PHE A 59 -1.37 -12.16 -2.11
CA PHE A 59 -1.70 -10.87 -1.49
C PHE A 59 -0.40 -10.08 -1.25
N THR A 60 -0.52 -8.77 -1.11
CA THR A 60 0.61 -7.85 -1.00
C THR A 60 0.46 -6.99 0.24
N LYS A 61 1.53 -6.84 1.02
CA LYS A 61 1.62 -5.86 2.10
C LYS A 61 2.21 -4.59 1.51
N ILE A 62 1.53 -3.46 1.67
CA ILE A 62 2.08 -2.17 1.27
C ILE A 62 3.22 -1.78 2.21
N ASP A 63 4.28 -1.19 1.67
CA ASP A 63 5.54 -0.89 2.34
C ASP A 63 5.36 0.07 3.52
N TYR A 64 4.63 1.17 3.32
CA TYR A 64 4.36 2.21 4.33
C TYR A 64 3.30 1.82 5.37
N TRP A 65 2.83 0.57 5.37
CA TRP A 65 1.98 0.06 6.44
C TRP A 65 2.80 -0.52 7.59
N ASP A 66 2.60 0.05 8.78
CA ASP A 66 2.95 -0.58 10.04
C ASP A 66 1.79 -1.48 10.48
N VAL A 67 1.79 -2.71 9.95
CA VAL A 67 0.70 -3.67 10.15
C VAL A 67 0.62 -4.11 11.61
N LYS A 68 -0.55 -3.89 12.23
CA LYS A 68 -0.88 -4.31 13.60
C LYS A 68 -1.64 -5.63 13.62
N LYS A 69 -2.41 -5.92 12.57
CA LYS A 69 -3.17 -7.17 12.45
C LYS A 69 -3.37 -7.55 10.99
N ALA A 70 -3.32 -8.85 10.71
CA ALA A 70 -3.72 -9.40 9.42
C ALA A 70 -4.64 -10.59 9.64
N SER A 71 -5.70 -10.71 8.84
CA SER A 71 -6.69 -11.79 8.96
C SER A 71 -7.09 -12.29 7.58
N PHE A 72 -7.00 -13.61 7.37
CA PHE A 72 -7.56 -14.29 6.22
C PHE A 72 -9.03 -14.62 6.49
N ASN A 73 -9.92 -14.10 5.66
CA ASN A 73 -11.35 -14.41 5.67
C ASN A 73 -11.65 -15.36 4.51
N MET A 74 -12.02 -16.59 4.85
CA MET A 74 -12.33 -17.64 3.89
C MET A 74 -13.85 -17.87 3.82
N THR A 75 -14.41 -17.79 2.62
CA THR A 75 -15.79 -18.18 2.33
C THR A 75 -15.76 -19.49 1.52
N TYR A 76 -16.33 -20.56 2.05
CA TYR A 76 -16.16 -21.89 1.46
C TYR A 76 -17.33 -22.83 1.73
N GLN A 77 -17.41 -23.92 0.98
CA GLN A 77 -18.33 -25.03 1.21
C GLN A 77 -17.59 -26.34 0.96
N ILE A 78 -17.96 -27.38 1.70
CA ILE A 78 -17.40 -28.72 1.57
C ILE A 78 -18.52 -29.73 1.33
N THR A 79 -18.19 -30.87 0.74
CA THR A 79 -19.15 -31.96 0.50
C THR A 79 -19.92 -32.39 1.75
N GLN A 80 -21.22 -32.65 1.59
CA GLN A 80 -22.14 -33.10 2.64
C GLN A 80 -21.91 -34.56 3.06
N LEU A 81 -21.16 -35.32 2.25
CA LEU A 81 -20.85 -36.74 2.47
C LEU A 81 -19.55 -36.96 3.28
N LYS A 82 -18.97 -35.87 3.78
CA LYS A 82 -17.71 -35.87 4.52
C LYS A 82 -17.82 -36.63 5.85
N ASN A 83 -16.77 -37.37 6.20
CA ASN A 83 -16.54 -37.86 7.56
C ASN A 83 -16.05 -36.72 8.47
N ASN A 84 -16.80 -36.40 9.52
CA ASN A 84 -16.48 -35.30 10.45
C ASN A 84 -15.21 -35.50 11.26
N GLN A 85 -14.65 -36.72 11.26
CA GLN A 85 -13.52 -37.08 12.09
C GLN A 85 -12.15 -36.97 11.38
N THR A 86 -12.12 -36.82 10.04
CA THR A 86 -10.87 -37.03 9.28
C THR A 86 -10.53 -35.97 8.22
N SER A 87 -11.38 -34.99 7.92
CA SER A 87 -11.02 -33.93 6.97
C SER A 87 -10.58 -32.66 7.68
N ASP A 88 -9.33 -32.29 7.46
CA ASP A 88 -8.67 -31.12 8.00
C ASP A 88 -8.22 -30.19 6.86
N LEU A 89 -8.39 -28.89 7.05
CA LEU A 89 -7.81 -27.85 6.22
C LEU A 89 -6.68 -27.17 6.99
N THR A 90 -5.62 -26.80 6.29
CA THR A 90 -4.45 -26.13 6.81
C THR A 90 -4.13 -24.91 5.95
N VAL A 91 -3.83 -23.79 6.60
CA VAL A 91 -3.34 -22.58 5.95
C VAL A 91 -1.83 -22.47 6.12
N ALA A 92 -1.17 -22.09 5.04
CA ALA A 92 0.21 -21.67 5.03
C ALA A 92 0.36 -20.29 4.39
N VAL A 93 1.25 -19.47 4.94
CA VAL A 93 1.72 -18.23 4.30
C VAL A 93 3.20 -18.40 3.98
N ASN A 94 3.58 -18.09 2.74
CA ASN A 94 4.96 -18.20 2.26
C ASN A 94 5.59 -19.59 2.51
N GLY A 95 4.77 -20.64 2.40
CA GLY A 95 5.16 -22.04 2.63
C GLY A 95 5.18 -22.49 4.10
N VAL A 96 4.96 -21.59 5.06
CA VAL A 96 4.94 -21.91 6.49
C VAL A 96 3.50 -22.15 6.95
N LYS A 97 3.20 -23.39 7.36
CA LYS A 97 1.90 -23.78 7.94
C LYS A 97 1.76 -23.21 9.34
N PHE A 98 0.62 -22.60 9.65
CA PHE A 98 0.42 -21.95 10.96
C PHE A 98 -0.97 -22.17 11.57
N TYR A 99 -1.95 -22.62 10.80
CA TYR A 99 -3.30 -22.84 11.32
C TYR A 99 -3.97 -24.03 10.62
N SER A 100 -4.62 -24.89 11.39
CA SER A 100 -5.41 -26.01 10.88
C SER A 100 -6.76 -26.07 11.59
N TRP A 101 -7.80 -26.47 10.86
CA TRP A 101 -9.13 -26.67 11.42
C TRP A 101 -9.89 -27.77 10.69
N ARG A 102 -10.94 -28.26 11.34
CA ARG A 102 -11.93 -29.16 10.75
C ARG A 102 -13.13 -28.35 10.29
N PRO A 103 -13.46 -28.35 8.98
CA PRO A 103 -14.71 -27.79 8.50
C PRO A 103 -15.93 -28.41 9.19
N GLU A 104 -16.94 -27.58 9.46
CA GLU A 104 -18.20 -28.01 10.05
C GLU A 104 -18.98 -28.87 9.06
N ASN A 105 -19.83 -29.78 9.57
CA ASN A 105 -20.71 -30.59 8.75
C ASN A 105 -22.05 -29.89 8.57
N THR A 106 -22.06 -28.94 7.64
CA THR A 106 -23.27 -28.20 7.28
C THR A 106 -23.43 -28.20 5.77
N THR A 107 -24.67 -28.12 5.30
CA THR A 107 -25.00 -28.09 3.88
C THR A 107 -24.80 -26.70 3.25
N GLY A 108 -24.52 -25.68 4.06
CA GLY A 108 -24.43 -24.28 3.65
C GLY A 108 -23.01 -23.77 3.46
N ILE A 109 -22.93 -22.53 2.97
CA ILE A 109 -21.67 -21.77 2.91
C ILE A 109 -21.19 -21.49 4.33
N GLN A 110 -19.90 -21.73 4.55
CA GLN A 110 -19.19 -21.50 5.79
C GLN A 110 -18.25 -20.32 5.65
N GLN A 111 -18.01 -19.62 6.75
CA GLN A 111 -17.02 -18.56 6.86
C GLN A 111 -16.02 -18.90 7.96
N LYS A 112 -14.74 -18.65 7.67
CA LYS A 112 -13.67 -18.84 8.64
C LYS A 112 -12.71 -17.66 8.59
N THR A 113 -12.57 -16.96 9.71
CA THR A 113 -11.55 -15.94 9.90
C THR A 113 -10.36 -16.53 10.64
N ILE A 114 -9.16 -16.30 10.12
CA ILE A 114 -7.90 -16.83 10.65
C ILE A 114 -6.92 -15.67 10.75
N GLU A 115 -6.40 -15.43 11.95
CA GLU A 115 -5.36 -14.42 12.16
C GLU A 115 -4.03 -14.91 11.59
N ILE A 116 -3.40 -14.11 10.75
CA ILE A 116 -2.11 -14.42 10.12
C ILE A 116 -0.99 -13.89 11.02
N PRO A 117 -0.03 -14.73 11.45
CA PRO A 117 1.12 -14.26 12.20
C PRO A 117 1.93 -13.25 11.38
N LEU A 118 2.17 -12.07 11.95
CA LEU A 118 2.77 -10.93 11.24
C LEU A 118 4.20 -11.24 10.77
N GLU A 119 4.93 -12.08 11.50
CA GLU A 119 6.28 -12.52 11.17
C GLU A 119 6.36 -13.36 9.88
N LEU A 120 5.23 -13.89 9.41
CA LEU A 120 5.16 -14.64 8.14
C LEU A 120 4.91 -13.72 6.94
N ILE A 121 4.51 -12.46 7.16
CA ILE A 121 4.11 -11.53 6.10
C ILE A 121 5.34 -10.79 5.57
N LYS A 122 5.49 -10.82 4.25
CA LYS A 122 6.48 -10.10 3.44
C LYS A 122 5.77 -9.06 2.57
N GLU A 123 6.49 -8.37 1.70
CA GLU A 123 5.88 -7.43 0.72
C GLU A 123 4.94 -8.15 -0.25
N THR A 124 5.38 -9.25 -0.85
CA THR A 124 4.55 -10.13 -1.67
C THR A 124 4.41 -11.49 -1.01
N ASN A 125 3.19 -12.02 -0.95
CA ASN A 125 2.90 -13.23 -0.20
C ASN A 125 2.09 -14.24 -1.00
N THR A 126 2.36 -15.51 -0.72
CA THR A 126 1.51 -16.63 -1.14
C THR A 126 0.72 -17.14 0.06
N LEU A 127 -0.60 -17.23 -0.06
CA LEU A 127 -1.47 -17.92 0.90
C LEU A 127 -1.94 -19.23 0.29
N THR A 128 -1.63 -20.34 0.93
CA THR A 128 -2.06 -21.68 0.49
C THR A 128 -3.05 -22.25 1.48
N VAL A 129 -4.20 -22.69 0.96
CA VAL A 129 -5.13 -23.55 1.70
C VAL A 129 -5.00 -24.95 1.13
N GLU A 130 -4.64 -25.91 1.97
CA GLU A 130 -4.51 -27.31 1.58
C GLU A 130 -5.13 -28.23 2.63
N GLY A 131 -5.56 -29.41 2.23
CA GLY A 131 -6.12 -30.35 3.17
C GLY A 131 -6.59 -31.64 2.53
N GLN A 132 -7.06 -32.54 3.39
CA GLN A 132 -7.64 -33.79 2.96
C GLN A 132 -9.15 -33.76 3.15
N ILE A 133 -9.92 -34.13 2.12
CA ILE A 133 -11.38 -34.25 2.16
C ILE A 133 -11.76 -35.71 1.97
N ILE A 134 -12.20 -36.36 3.04
CA ILE A 134 -12.51 -37.79 3.06
C ILE A 134 -14.00 -38.00 3.35
N ASN A 135 -14.68 -38.72 2.46
CA ASN A 135 -16.05 -39.21 2.67
C ASN A 135 -16.05 -40.51 3.51
N GLN A 136 -17.12 -40.75 4.27
CA GLN A 136 -17.29 -42.04 4.96
C GLN A 136 -17.59 -43.15 3.92
N ALA A 137 -16.64 -44.06 3.72
CA ALA A 137 -16.96 -45.41 3.25
C ALA A 137 -17.28 -46.26 4.48
N GLY A 138 -18.44 -46.95 4.49
CA GLY A 138 -18.90 -47.73 5.64
C GLY A 138 -17.87 -48.77 6.10
N ASN A 139 -17.82 -49.01 7.43
CA ASN A 139 -17.05 -49.97 8.27
C ASN A 139 -15.62 -50.46 7.90
N ASP A 140 -15.15 -50.31 6.66
CA ASP A 140 -13.83 -50.70 6.21
C ASP A 140 -12.95 -49.46 6.06
N MET A 141 -12.32 -49.06 7.17
CA MET A 141 -11.37 -47.93 7.24
C MET A 141 -10.14 -48.04 6.31
N TYR A 142 -9.99 -49.14 5.58
CA TYR A 142 -8.82 -49.43 4.75
C TYR A 142 -8.95 -49.03 3.27
N ASN A 143 -10.15 -48.70 2.79
CA ASN A 143 -10.37 -48.30 1.40
C ASN A 143 -10.89 -46.86 1.32
N LEU A 144 -9.97 -45.90 1.42
CA LEU A 144 -10.22 -44.49 1.09
C LEU A 144 -10.40 -44.36 -0.43
N ILE A 145 -11.61 -44.63 -0.92
CA ILE A 145 -11.91 -44.48 -2.35
C ILE A 145 -11.96 -42.99 -2.67
N GLU A 146 -11.04 -42.54 -3.52
CA GLU A 146 -11.11 -41.21 -4.11
C GLU A 146 -12.31 -41.14 -5.05
N THR A 147 -13.29 -40.31 -4.70
CA THR A 147 -14.47 -40.10 -5.51
C THR A 147 -14.61 -38.62 -5.85
N PRO A 148 -15.24 -38.26 -6.99
CA PRO A 148 -15.62 -36.89 -7.29
C PRO A 148 -16.55 -36.25 -6.25
N ALA A 149 -17.13 -37.07 -5.36
CA ALA A 149 -17.94 -36.60 -4.25
C ALA A 149 -17.12 -36.02 -3.08
N ASN A 150 -15.79 -36.13 -3.11
CA ASN A 150 -14.89 -35.36 -2.22
C ASN A 150 -14.62 -34.02 -2.89
N TRP A 151 -15.10 -32.92 -2.32
CA TRP A 151 -14.86 -31.60 -2.87
C TRP A 151 -14.84 -30.49 -1.82
N LEU A 152 -14.09 -29.43 -2.14
CA LEU A 152 -14.02 -28.15 -1.45
C LEU A 152 -14.24 -27.04 -2.47
N THR A 153 -15.25 -26.20 -2.27
CA THR A 153 -15.46 -25.00 -3.06
C THR A 153 -15.05 -23.79 -2.23
N MET A 154 -14.12 -22.99 -2.75
CA MET A 154 -13.76 -21.67 -2.22
C MET A 154 -14.48 -20.62 -3.06
N TYR A 155 -15.27 -19.76 -2.41
CA TYR A 155 -16.03 -18.73 -3.10
C TYR A 155 -15.25 -17.44 -3.27
N GLU A 156 -15.63 -16.72 -4.32
CA GLU A 156 -15.36 -15.29 -4.46
C GLU A 156 -15.80 -14.52 -3.20
N GLY A 157 -15.05 -13.49 -2.83
CA GLY A 157 -15.23 -12.74 -1.59
C GLY A 157 -14.33 -13.20 -0.43
N SER A 158 -13.59 -14.30 -0.58
CA SER A 158 -12.45 -14.59 0.30
C SER A 158 -11.39 -13.48 0.14
N ASN A 159 -10.77 -13.05 1.25
CA ASN A 159 -9.90 -11.88 1.27
C ASN A 159 -8.87 -11.92 2.41
N VAL A 160 -7.90 -11.01 2.36
CA VAL A 160 -7.07 -10.65 3.52
C VAL A 160 -7.48 -9.26 3.99
N ASN A 161 -7.74 -9.12 5.28
CA ASN A 161 -7.95 -7.85 5.93
C ASN A 161 -6.68 -7.46 6.71
N PHE A 162 -6.24 -6.22 6.54
CA PHE A 162 -5.16 -5.60 7.29
C PHE A 162 -5.72 -4.53 8.22
N GLN A 163 -5.14 -4.45 9.42
CA GLN A 163 -5.23 -3.29 10.30
C GLN A 163 -3.81 -2.76 10.48
N TYR A 164 -3.62 -1.47 10.29
CA TYR A 164 -2.29 -0.87 10.22
C TYR A 164 -2.32 0.59 10.63
N ASP A 165 -1.16 1.08 11.02
CA ASP A 165 -0.89 2.50 11.09
C ASP A 165 -0.12 2.93 9.83
N LEU A 166 -0.43 4.12 9.32
CA LEU A 166 0.25 4.73 8.19
C LEU A 166 1.57 5.36 8.66
N GLN A 167 2.66 4.89 8.06
CA GLN A 167 3.91 5.64 8.08
C GLN A 167 3.75 6.82 7.13
N LEU A 168 3.93 8.05 7.61
CA LEU A 168 3.83 9.23 6.74
C LEU A 168 4.98 9.24 5.71
N PRO A 169 4.75 9.83 4.53
CA PRO A 169 5.77 9.88 3.50
C PRO A 169 7.02 10.64 3.98
N GLU A 170 8.19 10.06 3.71
CA GLU A 170 9.47 10.75 3.86
C GLU A 170 9.56 11.92 2.87
N ASN A 171 10.50 12.84 3.09
CA ASN A 171 10.70 14.01 2.22
C ASN A 171 11.41 13.65 0.89
N THR A 172 10.91 12.64 0.17
CA THR A 172 11.43 12.15 -1.11
C THR A 172 10.29 11.97 -2.12
N ILE A 173 10.60 12.15 -3.41
CA ILE A 173 9.63 11.95 -4.50
C ILE A 173 9.20 10.47 -4.57
N HIS A 174 10.11 9.54 -4.30
CA HIS A 174 9.83 8.11 -4.26
C HIS A 174 8.79 7.79 -3.18
N SER A 175 9.00 8.27 -1.95
CA SER A 175 8.04 8.06 -0.86
C SER A 175 6.68 8.66 -1.18
N PHE A 176 6.61 9.87 -1.75
CA PHE A 176 5.35 10.44 -2.22
C PHE A 176 4.64 9.52 -3.21
N TYR A 177 5.36 9.02 -4.23
CA TYR A 177 4.74 8.19 -5.27
C TYR A 177 4.20 6.88 -4.73
N ASN A 178 4.93 6.21 -3.84
CA ASN A 178 4.48 4.95 -3.23
C ASN A 178 3.13 5.16 -2.53
N HIS A 179 2.97 6.26 -1.78
CA HIS A 179 1.69 6.57 -1.13
C HIS A 179 0.62 7.03 -2.13
N PHE A 180 0.99 7.86 -3.12
CA PHE A 180 0.06 8.41 -4.10
C PHE A 180 -0.63 7.34 -4.95
N VAL A 181 0.07 6.26 -5.32
CA VAL A 181 -0.50 5.14 -6.09
C VAL A 181 -0.92 3.95 -5.23
N GLY A 182 -0.78 4.08 -3.91
CA GLY A 182 -1.14 3.09 -2.91
C GLY A 182 -2.58 2.58 -3.05
N ALA A 183 -2.78 1.27 -2.95
CA ALA A 183 -4.10 0.67 -3.15
C ALA A 183 -5.15 1.17 -2.14
N ASP A 184 -4.76 1.43 -0.89
CA ASP A 184 -5.61 2.07 0.12
C ASP A 184 -5.83 3.56 -0.16
N THR A 185 -4.79 4.29 -0.56
CA THR A 185 -4.91 5.71 -0.91
C THR A 185 -5.90 5.92 -2.06
N ILE A 186 -5.80 5.08 -3.09
CA ILE A 186 -6.74 5.09 -4.22
C ILE A 186 -8.14 4.71 -3.76
N ALA A 187 -8.28 3.60 -3.01
CA ALA A 187 -9.57 3.11 -2.52
C ALA A 187 -10.33 4.12 -1.63
N ASN A 188 -9.58 4.96 -0.91
CA ASN A 188 -10.15 6.01 -0.06
C ASN A 188 -10.25 7.37 -0.76
N LYS A 189 -9.94 7.46 -2.07
CA LYS A 189 -9.95 8.71 -2.85
C LYS A 189 -9.05 9.80 -2.28
N HIS A 190 -7.92 9.38 -1.70
CA HIS A 190 -6.94 10.26 -1.07
C HIS A 190 -5.88 10.80 -2.05
N SER A 191 -5.94 10.41 -3.32
CA SER A 191 -5.03 10.86 -4.37
C SER A 191 -5.76 11.58 -5.50
N VAL A 192 -5.14 12.63 -6.04
CA VAL A 192 -5.67 13.38 -7.21
C VAL A 192 -4.56 13.98 -8.06
N ILE A 193 -4.75 13.98 -9.39
CA ILE A 193 -3.94 14.76 -10.33
C ILE A 193 -4.65 16.10 -10.59
N LEU A 194 -3.94 17.20 -10.45
CA LEU A 194 -4.47 18.55 -10.63
C LEU A 194 -3.80 19.27 -11.80
N THR A 195 -4.63 19.85 -12.65
CA THR A 195 -4.20 20.74 -13.75
C THR A 195 -4.83 22.12 -13.59
N PRO A 196 -4.32 23.17 -14.25
CA PRO A 196 -4.99 24.47 -14.29
C PRO A 196 -6.41 24.36 -14.88
N GLU A 197 -7.30 25.28 -14.51
CA GLU A 197 -8.67 25.31 -15.02
C GLU A 197 -8.69 25.54 -16.54
N ASN A 198 -7.78 26.37 -17.03
CA ASN A 198 -7.51 26.64 -18.43
C ASN A 198 -6.21 25.95 -18.87
N ALA A 199 -6.10 24.65 -18.58
CA ALA A 199 -4.97 23.83 -19.00
C ALA A 199 -4.81 23.85 -20.52
N SER A 200 -3.59 24.03 -21.00
CA SER A 200 -3.25 23.88 -22.41
C SER A 200 -3.29 22.40 -22.83
N GLU A 201 -3.32 22.14 -24.13
CA GLU A 201 -3.24 20.77 -24.67
C GLU A 201 -1.99 20.04 -24.15
N LYS A 202 -0.87 20.75 -23.99
CA LYS A 202 0.39 20.17 -23.50
C LYS A 202 0.35 19.90 -22.00
N GLU A 203 -0.28 20.76 -21.20
CA GLU A 203 -0.50 20.49 -19.76
C GLU A 203 -1.39 19.25 -19.56
N LEU A 204 -2.48 19.14 -20.32
CA LEU A 204 -3.35 17.97 -20.31
C LEU A 204 -2.63 16.71 -20.81
N ALA A 205 -1.80 16.82 -21.84
CA ALA A 205 -0.99 15.70 -22.32
C ALA A 205 0.03 15.23 -21.27
N ALA A 206 0.70 16.15 -20.58
CA ALA A 206 1.61 15.84 -19.47
C ALA A 206 0.87 15.13 -18.33
N ALA A 207 -0.30 15.64 -17.93
CA ALA A 207 -1.13 15.02 -16.90
C ALA A 207 -1.66 13.65 -17.29
N THR A 208 -2.04 13.47 -18.55
CA THR A 208 -2.50 12.19 -19.10
C THR A 208 -1.37 11.16 -19.13
N HIS A 209 -0.14 11.56 -19.47
CA HIS A 209 1.02 10.68 -19.38
C HIS A 209 1.26 10.22 -17.94
N ALA A 210 1.28 11.15 -16.98
CA ALA A 210 1.46 10.82 -15.57
C ALA A 210 0.35 9.89 -15.06
N LEU A 211 -0.92 10.18 -15.39
CA LEU A 211 -2.07 9.33 -15.06
C LEU A 211 -1.90 7.92 -15.63
N ALA A 212 -1.51 7.80 -16.90
CA ALA A 212 -1.34 6.51 -17.55
C ALA A 212 -0.24 5.65 -16.90
N GLY A 213 0.84 6.27 -16.42
CA GLY A 213 1.87 5.55 -15.67
C GLY A 213 1.43 5.17 -14.26
N ALA A 214 0.81 6.10 -13.52
CA ALA A 214 0.27 5.84 -12.20
C ALA A 214 -0.77 4.71 -12.23
N ALA A 215 -1.67 4.70 -13.22
CA ALA A 215 -2.72 3.69 -13.38
C ALA A 215 -2.17 2.27 -13.58
N ARG A 216 -0.94 2.09 -14.06
CA ARG A 216 -0.32 0.75 -14.18
C ARG A 216 0.06 0.15 -12.82
N LEU A 217 0.26 0.99 -11.82
CA LEU A 217 0.65 0.59 -10.47
C LEU A 217 -0.57 0.35 -9.57
N ILE A 218 -1.75 0.82 -9.97
CA ILE A 218 -2.99 0.63 -9.23
C ILE A 218 -3.47 -0.82 -9.41
N THR A 219 -3.42 -1.58 -8.33
CA THR A 219 -3.81 -3.01 -8.33
C THR A 219 -5.29 -3.25 -8.02
N THR A 220 -6.06 -2.20 -7.71
CA THR A 220 -7.49 -2.28 -7.42
C THR A 220 -8.29 -2.15 -8.72
N SER A 221 -9.22 -3.09 -8.96
CA SER A 221 -9.89 -3.22 -10.27
C SER A 221 -11.04 -2.25 -10.51
N GLU A 222 -11.53 -1.55 -9.48
CA GLU A 222 -12.76 -0.73 -9.57
C GLU A 222 -12.55 0.77 -9.31
N GLU A 223 -11.34 1.19 -8.90
CA GLU A 223 -11.10 2.57 -8.51
C GLU A 223 -10.06 3.26 -9.39
N LEU A 224 -10.42 4.45 -9.87
CA LEU A 224 -9.62 5.25 -10.79
C LEU A 224 -9.00 6.43 -10.04
N LEU A 225 -7.73 6.72 -10.35
CA LEU A 225 -7.08 7.96 -9.91
C LEU A 225 -7.76 9.17 -10.58
N PRO A 226 -8.42 10.07 -9.82
CA PRO A 226 -9.13 11.20 -10.39
C PRO A 226 -8.17 12.27 -10.94
N MET A 227 -8.64 12.98 -11.96
CA MET A 227 -8.03 14.22 -12.45
C MET A 227 -9.03 15.37 -12.25
N ALA A 228 -8.54 16.49 -11.71
CA ALA A 228 -9.37 17.67 -11.40
C ALA A 228 -8.65 18.98 -11.68
N SER A 229 -9.38 20.09 -11.57
CA SER A 229 -8.84 21.44 -11.73
C SER A 229 -8.34 22.00 -10.39
N LEU A 230 -7.23 22.75 -10.42
CA LEU A 230 -6.61 23.42 -9.27
C LEU A 230 -7.54 24.36 -8.50
N ASN A 231 -8.57 24.90 -9.15
CA ASN A 231 -9.47 25.89 -8.55
C ASN A 231 -10.62 25.23 -7.76
N LYS A 232 -10.75 23.91 -7.81
CA LYS A 232 -11.72 23.18 -6.98
C LYS A 232 -11.08 22.88 -5.62
N GLU A 233 -11.80 23.15 -4.54
CA GLU A 233 -11.42 22.70 -3.20
C GLU A 233 -11.22 21.17 -3.20
N GLN A 234 -9.96 20.73 -3.03
CA GLN A 234 -9.61 19.31 -2.96
C GLN A 234 -9.06 18.99 -1.58
N SER A 235 -9.75 18.08 -0.89
CA SER A 235 -9.37 17.56 0.42
C SER A 235 -8.42 16.37 0.36
N ALA A 236 -8.11 15.86 -0.84
CA ALA A 236 -7.19 14.73 -1.01
C ALA A 236 -5.80 15.09 -0.45
N PRO A 237 -5.25 14.31 0.51
CA PRO A 237 -3.96 14.59 1.12
C PRO A 237 -2.81 14.46 0.11
N TYR A 238 -2.89 13.53 -0.85
CA TYR A 238 -1.86 13.34 -1.88
C TYR A 238 -2.26 13.99 -3.21
N GLN A 239 -1.48 14.97 -3.65
CA GLN A 239 -1.79 15.75 -4.86
C GLN A 239 -0.59 15.81 -5.81
N LEU A 240 -0.82 15.44 -7.08
CA LEU A 240 0.13 15.66 -8.16
C LEU A 240 -0.33 16.84 -9.01
N ILE A 241 0.34 17.98 -8.89
CA ILE A 241 0.04 19.18 -9.67
C ILE A 241 0.91 19.20 -10.91
N ILE A 242 0.30 19.31 -12.09
CA ILE A 242 0.98 19.42 -13.38
C ILE A 242 0.50 20.70 -14.05
N ALA A 243 1.38 21.70 -14.11
CA ALA A 243 1.04 23.02 -14.63
C ALA A 243 2.29 23.77 -15.13
N SER A 244 2.11 24.62 -16.13
CA SER A 244 3.08 25.63 -16.52
C SER A 244 3.38 26.57 -15.35
N TYR A 245 4.63 27.05 -15.26
CA TYR A 245 5.13 27.78 -14.10
C TYR A 245 4.32 29.05 -13.78
N ASP A 246 3.83 29.73 -14.80
CA ASP A 246 3.01 30.93 -14.67
C ASP A 246 1.63 30.64 -14.05
N LYS A 247 1.08 29.44 -14.28
CA LYS A 247 -0.24 28.97 -13.81
C LYS A 247 -0.21 28.24 -12.46
N LEU A 248 0.95 28.10 -11.83
CA LEU A 248 1.05 27.50 -10.50
C LEU A 248 0.47 28.42 -9.41
N PRO A 249 -0.18 27.85 -8.38
CA PRO A 249 -0.52 28.59 -7.16
C PRO A 249 0.72 29.21 -6.51
N ASP A 250 0.60 30.45 -6.03
CA ASP A 250 1.72 31.25 -5.52
C ASP A 250 2.50 30.57 -4.38
N GLN A 251 1.81 29.80 -3.55
CA GLN A 251 2.41 29.04 -2.44
C GLN A 251 3.47 28.02 -2.90
N TYR A 252 3.32 27.45 -4.09
CA TYR A 252 4.29 26.52 -4.68
C TYR A 252 5.26 27.25 -5.61
N LYS A 253 4.75 28.19 -6.40
CA LYS A 253 5.51 28.98 -7.38
C LYS A 253 6.67 29.74 -6.73
N SER A 254 6.42 30.40 -5.60
CA SER A 254 7.42 31.19 -4.86
C SER A 254 8.61 30.38 -4.33
N GLN A 255 8.44 29.06 -4.20
CA GLN A 255 9.48 28.16 -3.70
C GLN A 255 10.26 27.45 -4.82
N ILE A 256 9.94 27.73 -6.08
CA ILE A 256 10.60 27.15 -7.25
C ILE A 256 11.41 28.27 -7.93
N ASP A 257 12.69 28.01 -8.19
CA ASP A 257 13.54 29.00 -8.86
C ASP A 257 13.05 29.21 -10.30
N SER A 258 12.55 30.42 -10.57
CA SER A 258 12.00 30.79 -11.88
C SER A 258 13.00 30.68 -13.02
N LYS A 259 14.31 30.71 -12.75
CA LYS A 259 15.34 30.50 -13.79
C LYS A 259 15.49 29.04 -14.17
N ARG A 260 15.37 28.12 -13.21
CA ARG A 260 15.50 26.67 -13.46
C ARG A 260 14.40 26.12 -14.35
N VAL A 261 13.22 26.73 -14.32
CA VAL A 261 12.07 26.31 -15.14
C VAL A 261 12.08 26.90 -16.55
N GLU A 262 13.09 27.71 -16.92
CA GLU A 262 13.20 28.28 -18.27
C GLU A 262 13.67 27.24 -19.29
N ASP A 263 14.64 26.41 -18.92
CA ASP A 263 15.28 25.41 -19.78
C ASP A 263 15.14 23.97 -19.27
N GLN A 264 14.45 23.77 -18.14
CA GLN A 264 14.20 22.46 -17.54
C GLN A 264 12.76 22.35 -17.04
N ALA A 265 12.25 21.12 -16.96
CA ALA A 265 11.10 20.82 -16.12
C ALA A 265 11.57 20.46 -14.71
N VAL A 266 10.88 20.98 -13.71
CA VAL A 266 11.19 20.79 -12.29
C VAL A 266 10.11 19.92 -11.64
N LEU A 267 10.56 18.91 -10.91
CA LEU A 267 9.75 18.16 -9.96
C LEU A 267 10.13 18.63 -8.56
N LYS A 268 9.15 19.09 -7.77
CA LYS A 268 9.38 19.48 -6.38
C LYS A 268 8.30 18.93 -5.47
N PHE A 269 8.73 18.19 -4.46
CA PHE A 269 7.85 17.66 -3.43
C PHE A 269 7.72 18.67 -2.27
N PHE A 270 6.49 18.91 -1.86
CA PHE A 270 6.11 19.73 -0.72
C PHE A 270 5.41 18.83 0.30
N ASN A 271 6.10 18.53 1.38
CA ASN A 271 5.62 17.65 2.43
C ASN A 271 5.11 18.48 3.62
N GLN A 272 3.79 18.55 3.82
CA GLN A 272 3.14 19.18 4.97
C GLN A 272 2.38 18.12 5.78
N PRO A 273 2.08 18.36 7.07
CA PRO A 273 1.53 17.34 7.97
C PRO A 273 0.29 16.59 7.48
N ASP A 274 -0.63 17.27 6.78
CA ASP A 274 -1.89 16.68 6.28
C ASP A 274 -2.01 16.83 4.74
N LYS A 275 -0.91 17.22 4.07
CA LYS A 275 -0.92 17.54 2.65
C LYS A 275 0.43 17.32 1.99
N HIS A 276 0.47 16.36 1.09
CA HIS A 276 1.64 15.91 0.37
C HIS A 276 1.48 16.25 -1.11
N VAL A 277 2.26 17.21 -1.60
CA VAL A 277 2.07 17.77 -2.94
C VAL A 277 3.33 17.62 -3.77
N LEU A 278 3.25 16.87 -4.85
CA LEU A 278 4.29 16.87 -5.87
C LEU A 278 3.89 17.83 -7.00
N VAL A 279 4.75 18.78 -7.30
CA VAL A 279 4.57 19.73 -8.41
C VAL A 279 5.51 19.37 -9.54
N ALA A 280 4.96 19.21 -10.74
CA ALA A 280 5.69 19.17 -12.00
C ALA A 280 5.42 20.46 -12.78
N THR A 281 6.47 21.19 -13.13
CA THR A 281 6.32 22.49 -13.77
C THR A 281 7.47 22.87 -14.69
N SER A 282 7.19 23.72 -15.67
CA SER A 282 8.14 24.28 -16.64
C SER A 282 7.55 25.56 -17.24
N LYS A 283 8.38 26.48 -17.75
CA LYS A 283 7.93 27.56 -18.65
C LYS A 283 7.85 27.07 -20.11
N ASP A 284 8.61 26.02 -20.45
CA ASP A 284 8.52 25.32 -21.72
C ASP A 284 7.57 24.11 -21.58
N GLU A 285 6.43 24.17 -22.24
CA GLU A 285 5.41 23.13 -22.19
C GLU A 285 5.86 21.80 -22.82
N ASP A 286 6.81 21.78 -23.76
CA ASP A 286 7.36 20.53 -24.30
C ASP A 286 8.21 19.79 -23.26
N LEU A 287 8.93 20.54 -22.43
CA LEU A 287 9.64 19.96 -21.28
C LEU A 287 8.66 19.46 -20.22
N LEU A 288 7.52 20.14 -20.03
CA LEU A 288 6.46 19.66 -19.13
C LEU A 288 5.88 18.31 -19.59
N VAL A 289 5.64 18.14 -20.90
CA VAL A 289 5.21 16.84 -21.46
C VAL A 289 6.26 15.75 -21.19
N ARG A 290 7.55 16.06 -21.32
CA ARG A 290 8.63 15.12 -20.97
C ARG A 290 8.63 14.77 -19.49
N ALA A 291 8.38 15.73 -18.60
CA ALA A 291 8.22 15.46 -17.17
C ALA A 291 7.03 14.54 -16.91
N GLY A 292 5.87 14.77 -17.55
CA GLY A 292 4.72 13.87 -17.46
C GLY A 292 5.05 12.43 -17.87
N ARG A 293 5.86 12.24 -18.93
CA ARG A 293 6.35 10.91 -19.35
C ARG A 293 7.36 10.33 -18.36
N TYR A 294 8.22 11.15 -17.78
CA TYR A 294 9.16 10.71 -16.74
C TYR A 294 8.42 10.18 -15.51
N LEU A 295 7.40 10.90 -15.05
CA LEU A 295 6.51 10.47 -13.96
C LEU A 295 5.79 9.16 -14.29
N ALA A 296 5.55 8.89 -15.58
CA ALA A 296 4.88 7.68 -16.01
C ALA A 296 5.77 6.42 -16.00
N ASN A 297 7.09 6.58 -15.99
CA ASN A 297 8.09 5.51 -16.14
C ASN A 297 8.75 5.16 -14.80
N TYR A 298 7.97 5.10 -13.71
CA TYR A 298 8.48 4.85 -12.37
C TYR A 298 9.05 3.41 -12.23
N GLU A 299 10.32 3.26 -12.56
CA GLU A 299 11.19 2.10 -12.26
C GLU A 299 12.53 2.54 -11.60
N ASN A 300 12.62 3.76 -11.04
CA ASN A 300 13.86 4.28 -10.44
C ASN A 300 13.72 4.64 -8.96
#